data_AF-A0A7J0GA01-F1
#
_entry.id   AF-A0A7J0GA01-F1
#
_cell.length_a   1.000
_cell.length_b   1.000
_cell.length_c   1.000
_cell.angle_alpha   90.00
_cell.angle_beta   90.00
_cell.angle_gamma   90.00
#
_symmetry.space_group_name_H-M   'P 1'
#
loop_
_entity.id
_entity.type
_entity.pdbx_description
1 polymer ?
#
loop_
_entity_poly.entity_id
_entity_poly.type
_entity_poly.pdbx_seq_one_letter_code
_entity_poly.pdbx_strand_id
1 'polypeptide(L)'
;MAWQGVKAMGITTPRHLALALALALVLMSWTTNASNKRPQNSGIDKNLNVIDRCWRLDPLWRHHRQRLARCSVGYAGKMTNNIGPGVTRYRVTDNGDDPMNPKPGTLRYGATQIRGKVWITFPKDMNIKLHRPLLVSSHTAIDGRGANVNIAGGACIKLLGVTDVIIHGLRIHNCQTQETVEVMGPEGHIIRIDYPDGDAISVISSTKVWIDHNTLYDCGDGLVDHMRVTVAFNYFGPDCDQRMPRVRQGFAHVVNNLYQGWGLYAIGGSMNPSVRSEANLFIAPDAGRKEITWKLRGKGGSEWNFGSTKDVLENGAVFTQTGDVGLEPHYNPAVAWGAGEALVMEEVQVSPPQPMEIRIKVVCTSLCRSDITAWQSQANATMFPRIFGHEAAGIVESVGQGVSEFEEGDHVLTLFTGECMKCKQCTSVSSFSEYTVVHSGCAVKVSSIAPLEKICLLSCGVAAGLGAAWKVADIARGSTVVIFGLGTVGLAVAQGAKLRGASQIIGVDTNPEKSEKARVFGITDFINPNDCDEPIQQGWGLTVTLGVPNVKPEITAHYATFLTGRTLRGSLLGGWKPKSDLPSLVDMYLREEIQIDEFITHNLSFEEINKAFDLMKEGKCLRCVIHMPK
;
A
#
# COMPACT_ATOMS: atom_id res chain seq x y z
N MET A 1 -28.79 4.98 50.95
CA MET A 1 -29.96 5.08 50.05
C MET A 1 -30.10 3.82 49.19
N ALA A 2 -30.25 2.65 49.79
CA ALA A 2 -30.48 1.38 49.07
C ALA A 2 -31.40 0.45 49.89
N TRP A 3 -32.42 1.04 50.51
CA TRP A 3 -33.39 0.34 51.35
C TRP A 3 -34.80 0.94 51.19
N GLN A 4 -35.18 1.26 49.95
CA GLN A 4 -36.56 1.62 49.60
C GLN A 4 -37.09 0.95 48.32
N GLY A 5 -36.31 0.12 47.62
CA GLY A 5 -36.74 -0.53 46.36
C GLY A 5 -37.33 -1.94 46.47
N VAL A 6 -37.22 -2.61 47.63
CA VAL A 6 -37.46 -4.07 47.70
C VAL A 6 -38.91 -4.44 48.07
N LYS A 7 -39.79 -3.47 48.34
CA LYS A 7 -41.21 -3.73 48.63
C LYS A 7 -42.15 -3.72 47.41
N ALA A 8 -41.64 -3.46 46.20
CA ALA A 8 -42.48 -3.33 44.99
C ALA A 8 -42.56 -4.58 44.10
N MET A 9 -41.89 -5.69 44.45
CA MET A 9 -41.94 -6.93 43.66
C MET A 9 -42.29 -8.10 44.58
N GLY A 10 -43.58 -8.44 44.63
CA GLY A 10 -44.10 -9.57 45.41
C GLY A 10 -43.55 -10.91 44.92
N ILE A 11 -42.39 -11.31 45.45
CA ILE A 11 -41.76 -12.60 45.15
C ILE A 11 -41.65 -13.39 46.44
N THR A 12 -42.66 -14.24 46.69
CA THR A 12 -42.72 -15.17 47.81
C THR A 12 -42.42 -16.58 47.33
N THR A 13 -41.15 -16.96 47.15
CA THR A 13 -40.74 -18.39 47.21
C THR A 13 -39.24 -18.57 47.49
N PRO A 14 -38.84 -19.63 48.22
CA PRO A 14 -37.46 -19.84 48.69
C PRO A 14 -36.43 -20.18 47.60
N ARG A 15 -36.86 -20.49 46.38
CA ARG A 15 -35.98 -20.89 45.27
C ARG A 15 -35.23 -19.72 44.61
N HIS A 16 -35.74 -18.49 44.71
CA HIS A 16 -35.09 -17.32 44.11
C HIS A 16 -34.01 -16.69 45.01
N LEU A 17 -34.02 -16.97 46.32
CA LEU A 17 -32.96 -16.52 47.23
C LEU A 17 -31.63 -17.24 46.97
N ALA A 18 -31.67 -18.53 46.60
CA ALA A 18 -30.47 -19.32 46.31
C ALA A 18 -29.77 -18.89 45.01
N LEU A 19 -30.54 -18.49 43.98
CA LEU A 19 -29.97 -17.97 42.73
C LEU A 19 -29.36 -16.57 42.91
N ALA A 20 -29.96 -15.71 43.73
CA ALA A 20 -29.44 -14.38 44.01
C ALA A 20 -28.15 -14.42 44.86
N LEU A 21 -28.03 -15.36 45.80
CA LEU A 21 -26.81 -15.58 46.58
C LEU A 21 -25.65 -16.17 45.74
N ALA A 22 -25.95 -17.03 44.77
CA ALA A 22 -24.93 -17.55 43.85
C ALA A 22 -24.40 -16.48 42.88
N LEU A 23 -25.26 -15.58 42.38
CA LEU A 23 -24.83 -14.45 41.54
C LEU A 23 -24.06 -13.37 42.30
N ALA A 24 -24.39 -13.12 43.58
CA ALA A 24 -23.64 -12.19 44.42
C ALA A 24 -22.21 -12.68 44.75
N LEU A 25 -22.02 -14.00 44.93
CA LEU A 25 -20.70 -14.59 45.16
C LEU A 25 -19.81 -14.61 43.91
N VAL A 26 -20.39 -14.70 42.71
CA VAL A 26 -19.64 -14.57 41.44
C VAL A 26 -19.25 -13.11 41.18
N LEU A 27 -20.08 -12.14 41.58
CA LEU A 27 -19.78 -10.71 41.44
C LEU A 27 -18.83 -10.16 42.52
N MET A 28 -18.72 -10.79 43.69
CA MET A 28 -17.79 -10.39 44.76
C MET A 28 -16.36 -10.95 44.60
N SER A 29 -16.10 -11.87 43.66
CA SER A 29 -14.72 -12.30 43.34
C SER A 29 -13.99 -11.38 42.36
N TRP A 30 -14.64 -10.31 41.88
CA TRP A 30 -14.09 -9.35 40.90
C TRP A 30 -13.73 -7.98 41.50
N THR A 31 -13.62 -7.87 42.82
CA THR A 31 -13.14 -6.65 43.48
C THR A 31 -12.19 -6.94 44.63
N THR A 32 -11.09 -7.64 44.36
CA THR A 32 -9.87 -7.49 45.15
C THR A 32 -8.78 -6.85 44.30
N ASN A 33 -8.46 -5.64 44.70
CA ASN A 33 -7.40 -4.80 44.19
C ASN A 33 -6.06 -5.44 44.55
N ALA A 34 -5.63 -6.44 43.79
CA ALA A 34 -4.22 -6.78 43.71
C ALA A 34 -3.62 -5.85 42.66
N SER A 35 -2.84 -4.88 43.14
CA SER A 35 -1.99 -4.04 42.30
C SER A 35 -1.08 -4.92 41.45
N ASN A 36 -1.53 -5.30 40.26
CA ASN A 36 -0.64 -5.75 39.19
C ASN A 36 0.07 -4.51 38.67
N LYS A 37 1.03 -4.02 39.46
CA LYS A 37 2.23 -3.42 38.90
C LYS A 37 2.71 -4.45 37.86
N ARG A 38 2.57 -4.14 36.56
CA ARG A 38 3.39 -4.79 35.54
C ARG A 38 4.80 -4.82 36.12
N PRO A 39 5.52 -5.96 36.11
CA PRO A 39 6.94 -5.89 36.39
C PRO A 39 7.48 -4.89 35.36
N GLN A 40 7.89 -3.72 35.84
CA GLN A 40 8.72 -2.83 35.07
C GLN A 40 10.01 -3.61 34.85
N ASN A 41 10.07 -4.37 33.77
CA ASN A 41 11.34 -4.69 33.12
C ASN A 41 11.80 -3.41 32.40
N SER A 42 12.04 -2.36 33.17
CA SER A 42 12.39 -1.02 32.71
C SER A 42 13.86 -0.89 32.29
N GLY A 43 14.49 -2.00 31.90
CA GLY A 43 15.85 -2.03 31.37
C GLY A 43 16.00 -2.67 29.99
N ILE A 44 15.20 -3.69 29.67
CA ILE A 44 15.37 -4.49 28.43
C ILE A 44 14.63 -3.86 27.23
N ASP A 45 13.49 -3.19 27.49
CA ASP A 45 12.58 -2.70 26.44
C ASP A 45 13.14 -1.52 25.62
N LYS A 46 14.11 -0.76 26.16
CA LYS A 46 14.67 0.43 25.50
C LYS A 46 15.64 0.12 24.35
N ASN A 47 16.24 -1.08 24.32
CA ASN A 47 17.33 -1.40 23.39
C ASN A 47 16.92 -2.37 22.26
N LEU A 48 15.66 -2.79 22.18
CA LEU A 48 15.18 -3.67 21.10
C LEU A 48 14.73 -2.85 19.89
N ASN A 49 15.22 -3.23 18.70
CA ASN A 49 14.75 -2.68 17.42
C ASN A 49 13.29 -3.04 17.14
N VAL A 50 12.70 -2.42 16.12
CA VAL A 50 11.27 -2.54 15.81
C VAL A 50 10.84 -3.98 15.47
N ILE A 51 11.71 -4.76 14.81
CA ILE A 51 11.47 -6.15 14.45
C ILE A 51 11.45 -7.01 15.71
N ASP A 52 12.50 -6.87 16.53
CA ASP A 52 12.70 -7.68 17.74
C ASP A 52 11.65 -7.38 18.80
N ARG A 53 11.29 -6.11 18.98
CA ARG A 53 10.25 -5.71 19.94
C ARG A 53 8.91 -6.37 19.62
N CYS A 54 8.60 -6.59 18.35
CA CYS A 54 7.34 -7.16 17.90
C CYS A 54 7.15 -8.62 18.37
N TRP A 55 8.22 -9.42 18.49
CA TRP A 55 8.10 -10.85 18.87
C TRP A 55 8.89 -11.25 20.13
N ARG A 56 10.04 -10.65 20.43
CA ARG A 56 10.89 -11.03 21.57
C ARG A 56 10.25 -10.74 22.93
N LEU A 57 9.32 -9.78 22.97
CA LEU A 57 8.55 -9.46 24.17
C LEU A 57 7.48 -10.53 24.50
N ASP A 58 7.25 -11.50 23.62
CA ASP A 58 6.34 -12.60 23.88
C ASP A 58 6.99 -13.66 24.78
N PRO A 59 6.61 -13.78 26.07
CA PRO A 59 7.17 -14.79 26.96
C PRO A 59 6.84 -16.22 26.50
N LEU A 60 5.82 -16.37 25.64
CA LEU A 60 5.37 -17.64 25.08
C LEU A 60 5.76 -17.79 23.60
N TRP A 61 6.81 -17.11 23.12
CA TRP A 61 7.25 -17.18 21.72
C TRP A 61 7.42 -18.62 21.19
N ARG A 62 7.76 -19.59 22.05
CA ARG A 62 7.86 -21.02 21.69
C ARG A 62 6.52 -21.61 21.25
N HIS A 63 5.43 -21.18 21.87
CA HIS A 63 4.06 -21.55 21.49
C HIS A 63 3.52 -20.66 20.36
N HIS A 64 4.04 -19.43 20.24
CA HIS A 64 3.65 -18.43 19.24
C HIS A 64 4.71 -18.21 18.16
N ARG A 65 5.41 -19.26 17.71
CA ARG A 65 6.53 -19.12 16.74
C ARG A 65 6.16 -18.30 15.50
N GLN A 66 4.97 -18.54 14.98
CA GLN A 66 4.43 -17.88 13.78
C GLN A 66 4.20 -16.36 13.93
N ARG A 67 4.20 -15.82 15.16
CA ARG A 67 4.13 -14.38 15.41
C ARG A 67 5.25 -13.62 14.71
N LEU A 68 6.42 -14.24 14.59
CA LEU A 68 7.59 -13.69 13.87
C LEU A 68 7.22 -13.17 12.48
N ALA A 69 6.36 -13.89 11.74
CA ALA A 69 5.98 -13.54 10.38
C ALA A 69 5.22 -12.21 10.26
N ARG A 70 4.74 -11.64 11.36
CA ARG A 70 4.10 -10.31 11.41
C ARG A 70 5.07 -9.18 11.76
N CYS A 71 6.34 -9.52 12.02
CA CYS A 71 7.33 -8.59 12.55
C CYS A 71 8.32 -8.07 11.51
N SER A 72 8.36 -8.66 10.31
CA SER A 72 9.15 -8.15 9.19
C SER A 72 8.74 -6.73 8.80
N VAL A 73 9.70 -5.99 8.24
CA VAL A 73 9.58 -4.58 7.79
C VAL A 73 10.33 -4.41 6.46
N GLY A 74 10.23 -3.23 5.83
CA GLY A 74 10.89 -2.94 4.57
C GLY A 74 10.24 -3.64 3.37
N TYR A 75 10.97 -3.82 2.27
CA TYR A 75 10.42 -4.33 1.01
C TYR A 75 9.86 -5.76 1.07
N ALA A 76 10.27 -6.58 2.06
CA ALA A 76 9.66 -7.89 2.27
C ALA A 76 8.19 -7.76 2.75
N GLY A 77 7.80 -6.62 3.31
CA GLY A 77 6.50 -6.41 3.93
C GLY A 77 6.23 -7.42 5.04
N LYS A 78 4.96 -7.63 5.40
CA LYS A 78 4.57 -8.68 6.36
C LYS A 78 4.55 -10.06 5.70
N MET A 79 5.18 -11.04 6.34
CA MET A 79 5.27 -12.43 5.87
C MET A 79 4.02 -13.27 6.23
N THR A 80 2.83 -12.67 6.19
CA THR A 80 1.57 -13.27 6.65
C THR A 80 1.13 -14.50 5.84
N ASN A 81 1.62 -14.66 4.61
CA ASN A 81 1.33 -15.84 3.79
C ASN A 81 2.05 -17.11 4.30
N ASN A 82 3.07 -16.98 5.15
CA ASN A 82 3.73 -18.12 5.80
C ASN A 82 2.95 -18.70 6.99
N ILE A 83 1.85 -18.05 7.40
CA ILE A 83 1.10 -18.40 8.61
C ILE A 83 -0.39 -18.63 8.31
N GLY A 84 -1.14 -19.04 9.34
CA GLY A 84 -2.60 -19.22 9.28
C GLY A 84 -3.03 -20.69 9.05
N PRO A 85 -4.26 -20.91 8.58
CA PRO A 85 -4.78 -22.25 8.29
C PRO A 85 -3.91 -22.98 7.26
N GLY A 86 -3.76 -24.29 7.45
CA GLY A 86 -3.03 -25.16 6.50
C GLY A 86 -1.51 -25.15 6.61
N VAL A 87 -0.93 -24.49 7.63
CA VAL A 87 0.52 -24.53 7.85
C VAL A 87 0.94 -25.87 8.43
N THR A 88 1.80 -26.58 7.70
CA THR A 88 2.44 -27.81 8.17
C THR A 88 3.58 -27.46 9.11
N ARG A 89 3.50 -27.91 10.37
CA ARG A 89 4.61 -27.78 11.34
C ARG A 89 5.55 -28.96 11.18
N TYR A 90 6.78 -28.68 10.74
CA TYR A 90 7.78 -29.71 10.47
C TYR A 90 8.95 -29.59 11.46
N ARG A 91 9.41 -30.73 11.98
CA ARG A 91 10.53 -30.80 12.92
C ARG A 91 11.68 -31.56 12.26
N VAL A 92 12.83 -30.92 12.13
CA VAL A 92 14.05 -31.60 11.68
C VAL A 92 14.59 -32.41 12.84
N THR A 93 14.65 -33.73 12.70
CA THR A 93 15.14 -34.66 13.74
C THR A 93 16.42 -35.36 13.34
N ASP A 94 16.75 -35.32 12.04
CA ASP A 94 17.90 -35.94 11.42
C ASP A 94 18.74 -34.88 10.71
N ASN A 95 20.06 -34.89 10.94
CA ASN A 95 21.01 -33.96 10.34
C ASN A 95 21.68 -34.50 9.07
N GLY A 96 21.33 -35.71 8.63
CA GLY A 96 21.74 -36.26 7.35
C GLY A 96 21.16 -35.50 6.16
N ASP A 97 21.83 -35.62 5.01
CA ASP A 97 21.41 -35.03 3.75
C ASP A 97 21.49 -36.10 2.64
N ASP A 98 20.38 -36.36 1.96
CA ASP A 98 20.37 -37.10 0.69
C ASP A 98 19.87 -36.12 -0.38
N PRO A 99 20.75 -35.63 -1.27
CA PRO A 99 20.39 -34.63 -2.26
C PRO A 99 19.29 -35.03 -3.24
N MET A 100 19.08 -36.33 -3.45
CA MET A 100 18.17 -36.85 -4.48
C MET A 100 16.95 -37.54 -3.87
N ASN A 101 17.10 -38.16 -2.71
CA ASN A 101 16.02 -38.89 -2.04
C ASN A 101 15.95 -38.51 -0.55
N PRO A 102 15.60 -37.25 -0.22
CA PRO A 102 15.60 -36.79 1.16
C PRO A 102 14.58 -37.57 1.98
N LYS A 103 14.97 -37.98 3.19
CA LYS A 103 14.11 -38.76 4.10
C LYS A 103 13.30 -37.85 5.02
N PRO A 104 12.06 -38.23 5.40
CA PRO A 104 11.33 -37.55 6.46
C PRO A 104 12.18 -37.43 7.73
N GLY A 105 12.13 -36.26 8.37
CA GLY A 105 12.99 -35.90 9.50
C GLY A 105 14.24 -35.08 9.11
N THR A 106 14.67 -35.09 7.84
CA THR A 106 15.79 -34.25 7.36
C THR A 106 15.34 -32.83 6.99
N LEU A 107 16.28 -31.87 6.98
CA LEU A 107 16.00 -30.50 6.55
C LEU A 107 15.56 -30.43 5.07
N ARG A 108 16.25 -31.17 4.19
CA ARG A 108 15.93 -31.16 2.75
C ARG A 108 14.52 -31.64 2.47
N TYR A 109 14.05 -32.69 3.14
CA TYR A 109 12.68 -33.17 2.98
C TYR A 109 11.67 -32.08 3.34
N GLY A 110 11.86 -31.42 4.49
CA GLY A 110 10.98 -30.34 4.93
C GLY A 110 10.93 -29.15 3.96
N ALA A 111 12.07 -28.80 3.37
CA ALA A 111 12.19 -27.65 2.48
C ALA A 111 11.71 -27.90 1.04
N THR A 112 11.65 -29.16 0.60
CA THR A 112 11.42 -29.52 -0.82
C THR A 112 10.20 -30.39 -1.08
N GLN A 113 9.86 -31.32 -0.18
CA GLN A 113 8.84 -32.35 -0.43
C GLN A 113 7.45 -31.95 0.07
N ILE A 114 7.37 -31.07 1.07
CA ILE A 114 6.10 -30.69 1.69
C ILE A 114 5.41 -29.65 0.82
N ARG A 115 4.18 -29.96 0.38
CA ARG A 115 3.35 -29.05 -0.41
C ARG A 115 2.64 -28.02 0.48
N GLY A 116 2.53 -26.79 -0.02
CA GLY A 116 1.86 -25.70 0.67
C GLY A 116 2.74 -25.02 1.72
N LYS A 117 2.10 -24.43 2.75
CA LYS A 117 2.81 -23.64 3.77
C LYS A 117 3.52 -24.57 4.76
N VAL A 118 4.81 -24.34 5.00
CA VAL A 118 5.59 -25.14 5.96
C VAL A 118 6.35 -24.25 6.94
N TRP A 119 6.31 -24.62 8.22
CA TRP A 119 7.09 -23.99 9.28
C TRP A 119 8.03 -25.03 9.89
N ILE A 120 9.31 -24.95 9.50
CA ILE A 120 10.38 -25.86 9.85
C ILE A 120 11.05 -25.40 11.15
N THR A 121 11.23 -26.32 12.10
CA THR A 121 11.84 -26.06 13.42
C THR A 121 12.83 -27.15 13.80
N PHE A 122 13.69 -26.83 14.76
CA PHE A 122 14.74 -27.72 15.24
C PHE A 122 14.53 -27.99 16.74
N PRO A 123 14.39 -29.27 17.15
CA PRO A 123 14.13 -29.63 18.54
C PRO A 123 15.38 -29.67 19.42
N LYS A 124 16.58 -29.67 18.81
CA LYS A 124 17.89 -29.72 19.47
C LYS A 124 18.94 -29.07 18.56
N ASP A 125 20.11 -28.80 19.11
CA ASP A 125 21.27 -28.32 18.36
C ASP A 125 21.65 -29.30 17.24
N MET A 126 22.04 -28.76 16.09
CA MET A 126 22.32 -29.55 14.89
C MET A 126 23.47 -28.96 14.08
N ASN A 127 24.32 -29.86 13.56
CA ASN A 127 25.30 -29.56 12.52
C ASN A 127 24.88 -30.31 11.26
N ILE A 128 24.49 -29.57 10.23
CA ILE A 128 23.96 -30.08 8.97
C ILE A 128 24.99 -29.76 7.89
N LYS A 129 25.53 -30.80 7.24
CA LYS A 129 26.38 -30.67 6.07
C LYS A 129 25.57 -31.03 4.84
N LEU A 130 25.24 -30.04 4.03
CA LEU A 130 24.52 -30.28 2.78
C LEU A 130 25.50 -30.73 1.71
N HIS A 131 25.24 -31.87 1.05
CA HIS A 131 26.11 -32.40 0.00
C HIS A 131 25.91 -31.68 -1.33
N ARG A 132 24.73 -31.11 -1.57
CA ARG A 132 24.38 -30.26 -2.73
C ARG A 132 23.52 -29.08 -2.28
N PRO A 133 23.36 -28.00 -3.07
CA PRO A 133 22.58 -26.83 -2.66
C PRO A 133 21.19 -27.20 -2.16
N LEU A 134 20.75 -26.60 -1.06
CA LEU A 134 19.40 -26.77 -0.53
C LEU A 134 18.47 -25.78 -1.22
N LEU A 135 17.63 -26.29 -2.12
CA LEU A 135 16.50 -25.53 -2.65
C LEU A 135 15.37 -25.47 -1.62
N VAL A 136 14.76 -24.30 -1.48
CA VAL A 136 13.67 -24.06 -0.53
C VAL A 136 12.41 -23.69 -1.30
N SER A 137 11.30 -24.37 -1.01
CA SER A 137 10.01 -24.12 -1.66
C SER A 137 9.37 -22.81 -1.20
N SER A 138 8.52 -22.22 -2.03
CA SER A 138 7.69 -21.06 -1.66
C SER A 138 6.85 -21.33 -0.39
N HIS A 139 6.50 -20.28 0.36
CA HIS A 139 5.72 -20.36 1.60
C HIS A 139 6.39 -21.16 2.73
N THR A 140 7.72 -21.23 2.72
CA THR A 140 8.53 -21.96 3.71
C THR A 140 9.17 -21.01 4.71
N ALA A 141 9.01 -21.32 6.00
CA ALA A 141 9.78 -20.69 7.06
C ALA A 141 10.76 -21.69 7.70
N ILE A 142 12.06 -21.38 7.70
CA ILE A 142 13.09 -22.11 8.44
C ILE A 142 13.42 -21.32 9.71
N ASP A 143 12.98 -21.83 10.86
CA ASP A 143 13.05 -21.15 12.16
C ASP A 143 13.97 -21.90 13.12
N GLY A 144 15.22 -21.41 13.22
CA GLY A 144 16.26 -21.93 14.10
C GLY A 144 16.09 -21.61 15.59
N ARG A 145 15.12 -20.79 15.99
CA ARG A 145 15.01 -20.36 17.39
C ARG A 145 14.86 -21.56 18.33
N GLY A 146 15.64 -21.53 19.41
CA GLY A 146 15.62 -22.55 20.46
C GLY A 146 16.62 -23.69 20.27
N ALA A 147 17.43 -23.65 19.21
CA ALA A 147 18.55 -24.56 18.96
C ALA A 147 19.71 -23.82 18.29
N ASN A 148 20.94 -24.28 18.48
CA ASN A 148 22.10 -23.87 17.67
C ASN A 148 22.13 -24.73 16.40
N VAL A 149 21.74 -24.15 15.26
CA VAL A 149 21.65 -24.86 13.97
C VAL A 149 22.74 -24.34 13.04
N ASN A 150 23.74 -25.16 12.78
CA ASN A 150 24.82 -24.87 11.86
C ASN A 150 24.57 -25.57 10.52
N ILE A 151 24.61 -24.83 9.41
CA ILE A 151 24.64 -25.35 8.04
C ILE A 151 26.03 -25.03 7.50
N ALA A 152 26.91 -26.03 7.41
CA ALA A 152 28.33 -25.76 7.16
C ALA A 152 29.13 -26.88 6.51
N GLY A 153 30.25 -26.49 5.90
CA GLY A 153 31.29 -27.40 5.40
C GLY A 153 30.90 -28.19 4.15
N GLY A 154 29.89 -27.73 3.42
CA GLY A 154 29.37 -28.31 2.19
C GLY A 154 28.68 -27.23 1.35
N ALA A 155 27.65 -27.58 0.59
CA ALA A 155 26.80 -26.59 -0.08
C ALA A 155 25.88 -25.88 0.93
N CYS A 156 25.20 -24.82 0.51
CA CYS A 156 24.32 -24.02 1.37
C CYS A 156 22.97 -23.73 0.70
N ILE A 157 22.27 -22.66 1.09
CA ILE A 157 20.87 -22.44 0.72
C ILE A 157 20.78 -21.69 -0.62
N LYS A 158 19.86 -22.11 -1.49
CA LYS A 158 19.50 -21.36 -2.71
C LYS A 158 17.99 -21.22 -2.83
N LEU A 159 17.54 -20.00 -3.08
CA LEU A 159 16.15 -19.62 -3.33
C LEU A 159 16.01 -19.29 -4.82
N LEU A 160 15.29 -20.12 -5.57
CA LEU A 160 15.19 -20.02 -7.03
C LEU A 160 13.73 -19.93 -7.45
N GLY A 161 13.31 -18.75 -7.94
CA GLY A 161 11.94 -18.58 -8.45
C GLY A 161 10.85 -18.67 -7.38
N VAL A 162 11.17 -18.42 -6.11
CA VAL A 162 10.25 -18.66 -4.98
C VAL A 162 9.69 -17.38 -4.38
N THR A 163 8.58 -17.52 -3.66
CA THR A 163 7.92 -16.42 -2.93
C THR A 163 7.64 -16.79 -1.48
N ASP A 164 7.59 -15.78 -0.61
CA ASP A 164 7.20 -15.92 0.79
C ASP A 164 8.10 -16.92 1.53
N VAL A 165 9.41 -16.67 1.57
CA VAL A 165 10.38 -17.51 2.29
C VAL A 165 10.97 -16.75 3.47
N ILE A 166 10.98 -17.38 4.66
CA ILE A 166 11.63 -16.85 5.87
C ILE A 166 12.82 -17.75 6.20
N ILE A 167 14.02 -17.18 6.29
CA ILE A 167 15.21 -17.84 6.82
C ILE A 167 15.60 -17.13 8.11
N HIS A 168 15.43 -17.78 9.26
CA HIS A 168 15.59 -17.13 10.54
C HIS A 168 16.37 -17.95 11.57
N GLY A 169 17.34 -17.32 12.23
CA GLY A 169 18.01 -17.89 13.41
C GLY A 169 19.00 -19.01 13.10
N LEU A 170 19.62 -19.03 11.90
CA LEU A 170 20.59 -20.06 11.49
C LEU A 170 22.03 -19.54 11.55
N ARG A 171 22.99 -20.46 11.69
CA ARG A 171 24.42 -20.20 11.47
C ARG A 171 24.84 -20.89 10.18
N ILE A 172 25.23 -20.13 9.16
CA ILE A 172 25.58 -20.67 7.84
C ILE A 172 27.00 -20.22 7.50
N HIS A 173 27.92 -21.17 7.36
CA HIS A 173 29.34 -20.84 7.23
C HIS A 173 30.14 -21.92 6.53
N ASN A 174 31.34 -21.59 6.03
CA ASN A 174 32.20 -22.55 5.31
C ASN A 174 31.49 -23.23 4.12
N CYS A 175 30.67 -22.46 3.40
CA CYS A 175 29.99 -22.92 2.19
C CYS A 175 30.98 -23.08 1.04
N GLN A 176 30.87 -24.18 0.30
CA GLN A 176 31.80 -24.58 -0.74
C GLN A 176 31.12 -24.56 -2.12
N THR A 177 31.81 -24.00 -3.12
CA THR A 177 31.41 -24.06 -4.53
C THR A 177 31.25 -25.52 -4.97
N GLN A 178 30.27 -25.79 -5.83
CA GLN A 178 30.11 -27.13 -6.44
C GLN A 178 30.12 -27.02 -7.96
N GLU A 179 30.43 -28.13 -8.63
CA GLU A 179 30.20 -28.26 -10.07
C GLU A 179 28.70 -28.32 -10.39
N THR A 180 28.34 -28.35 -11.67
CA THR A 180 26.94 -28.56 -12.08
C THR A 180 26.36 -29.80 -11.41
N VAL A 181 25.21 -29.64 -10.78
CA VAL A 181 24.56 -30.68 -9.97
C VAL A 181 23.08 -30.77 -10.26
N GLU A 182 22.55 -31.98 -10.17
CA GLU A 182 21.12 -32.21 -10.03
C GLU A 182 20.77 -32.30 -8.55
N VAL A 183 19.66 -31.73 -8.12
CA VAL A 183 19.29 -31.75 -6.71
C VAL A 183 17.78 -31.71 -6.55
N MET A 184 17.29 -32.29 -5.46
CA MET A 184 15.89 -32.19 -5.09
C MET A 184 15.48 -30.74 -4.87
N GLY A 185 14.44 -30.34 -5.59
CA GLY A 185 13.83 -29.03 -5.58
C GLY A 185 12.36 -29.05 -5.13
N PRO A 186 11.68 -27.91 -5.22
CA PRO A 186 10.31 -27.76 -4.75
C PRO A 186 9.34 -28.79 -5.34
N GLU A 187 8.36 -29.19 -4.52
CA GLU A 187 7.34 -30.20 -4.84
C GLU A 187 7.88 -31.59 -5.20
N GLY A 188 9.16 -31.86 -4.91
CA GLY A 188 9.80 -33.14 -5.18
C GLY A 188 10.37 -33.28 -6.58
N HIS A 189 10.54 -32.18 -7.31
CA HIS A 189 11.13 -32.18 -8.64
C HIS A 189 12.66 -32.12 -8.59
N ILE A 190 13.35 -32.92 -9.39
CA ILE A 190 14.79 -32.79 -9.58
C ILE A 190 15.08 -31.58 -10.46
N ILE A 191 15.94 -30.69 -9.96
CA ILE A 191 16.35 -29.46 -10.64
C ILE A 191 17.85 -29.53 -10.90
N ARG A 192 18.24 -29.19 -12.12
CA ARG A 192 19.63 -28.99 -12.51
C ARG A 192 20.07 -27.57 -12.18
N ILE A 193 21.15 -27.43 -11.44
CA ILE A 193 21.78 -26.14 -11.10
C ILE A 193 23.15 -26.14 -11.74
N ASP A 194 23.36 -25.21 -12.68
CA ASP A 194 24.66 -25.03 -13.32
C ASP A 194 25.56 -24.18 -12.44
N TYR A 195 26.77 -24.68 -12.19
CA TYR A 195 27.86 -24.01 -11.45
C TYR A 195 27.41 -23.23 -10.20
N PRO A 196 26.87 -23.90 -9.17
CA PRO A 196 26.46 -23.24 -7.94
C PRO A 196 27.66 -22.67 -7.16
N ASP A 197 27.67 -21.35 -7.02
CA ASP A 197 28.62 -20.61 -6.19
C ASP A 197 28.48 -20.99 -4.71
N GLY A 198 29.58 -20.80 -3.96
CA GLY A 198 29.72 -21.12 -2.54
C GLY A 198 29.06 -20.12 -1.58
N ASP A 199 27.97 -19.46 -1.99
CA ASP A 199 27.24 -18.48 -1.18
C ASP A 199 26.56 -19.13 0.03
N ALA A 200 26.39 -18.37 1.12
CA ALA A 200 25.58 -18.81 2.26
C ALA A 200 24.09 -18.96 1.90
N ILE A 201 23.53 -17.94 1.25
CA ILE A 201 22.15 -17.90 0.77
C ILE A 201 22.15 -17.20 -0.59
N SER A 202 21.89 -17.91 -1.68
CA SER A 202 21.66 -17.27 -2.98
C SER A 202 20.17 -17.02 -3.17
N VAL A 203 19.78 -15.82 -3.62
CA VAL A 203 18.40 -15.47 -3.97
C VAL A 203 18.32 -15.10 -5.44
N ILE A 204 17.58 -15.87 -6.23
CA ILE A 204 17.53 -15.78 -7.69
C ILE A 204 16.07 -15.76 -8.13
N SER A 205 15.68 -14.74 -8.90
CA SER A 205 14.33 -14.58 -9.47
C SER A 205 13.19 -14.78 -8.47
N SER A 206 13.42 -14.44 -7.20
CA SER A 206 12.50 -14.71 -6.08
C SER A 206 11.90 -13.41 -5.56
N THR A 207 10.71 -13.48 -4.98
CA THR A 207 9.99 -12.32 -4.42
C THR A 207 9.70 -12.56 -2.94
N LYS A 208 9.57 -11.49 -2.15
CA LYS A 208 9.12 -11.58 -0.75
C LYS A 208 9.90 -12.61 0.09
N VAL A 209 11.21 -12.40 0.18
CA VAL A 209 12.13 -13.20 0.98
C VAL A 209 12.56 -12.38 2.20
N TRP A 210 12.56 -13.00 3.38
CA TRP A 210 13.04 -12.39 4.61
C TRP A 210 14.13 -13.24 5.27
N ILE A 211 15.34 -12.70 5.32
CA ILE A 211 16.51 -13.29 5.96
C ILE A 211 16.78 -12.49 7.24
N ASP A 212 16.63 -13.11 8.41
CA ASP A 212 16.58 -12.42 9.70
C ASP A 212 17.34 -13.18 10.80
N HIS A 213 18.13 -12.50 11.64
CA HIS A 213 18.87 -13.14 12.74
C HIS A 213 19.72 -14.36 12.33
N ASN A 214 20.31 -14.35 11.13
CA ASN A 214 21.26 -15.39 10.74
C ASN A 214 22.70 -14.92 11.00
N THR A 215 23.58 -15.85 11.36
CA THR A 215 25.03 -15.63 11.45
C THR A 215 25.68 -16.24 10.21
N LEU A 216 26.23 -15.39 9.34
CA LEU A 216 26.83 -15.80 8.06
C LEU A 216 28.31 -15.43 8.04
N TYR A 217 29.22 -16.37 7.78
CA TYR A 217 30.67 -16.10 7.74
C TYR A 217 31.46 -17.18 6.96
N ASP A 218 32.67 -16.84 6.51
CA ASP A 218 33.63 -17.76 5.85
C ASP A 218 33.06 -18.59 4.67
N CYS A 219 32.28 -17.98 3.77
CA CYS A 219 31.73 -18.65 2.59
C CYS A 219 32.57 -18.44 1.32
N GLY A 220 32.44 -19.32 0.33
CA GLY A 220 33.27 -19.34 -0.88
C GLY A 220 33.00 -18.22 -1.89
N ASP A 221 31.81 -17.59 -1.90
CA ASP A 221 31.48 -16.42 -2.73
C ASP A 221 30.41 -15.50 -2.07
N GLY A 222 29.93 -14.49 -2.80
CA GLY A 222 29.10 -13.36 -2.38
C GLY A 222 27.71 -13.69 -1.83
N LEU A 223 26.94 -12.66 -1.48
CA LEU A 223 25.80 -12.84 -0.57
C LEU A 223 24.40 -12.67 -1.18
N VAL A 224 24.14 -11.86 -2.22
CA VAL A 224 22.82 -11.78 -2.90
C VAL A 224 22.94 -10.99 -4.23
N ASP A 225 22.18 -11.29 -5.31
CA ASP A 225 22.24 -10.55 -6.61
C ASP A 225 20.85 -10.15 -7.19
N HIS A 226 20.75 -8.91 -7.74
CA HIS A 226 19.60 -8.22 -8.42
C HIS A 226 18.28 -7.97 -7.65
N MET A 227 18.03 -6.74 -7.13
CA MET A 227 16.83 -6.48 -6.29
C MET A 227 16.51 -5.03 -5.90
N ARG A 228 15.27 -4.84 -5.39
CA ARG A 228 14.92 -3.86 -4.35
C ARG A 228 15.07 -4.52 -2.98
N VAL A 229 15.96 -4.01 -2.13
CA VAL A 229 16.31 -4.67 -0.86
C VAL A 229 16.36 -3.69 0.31
N THR A 230 15.93 -4.14 1.48
CA THR A 230 16.17 -3.46 2.75
C THR A 230 17.22 -4.25 3.51
N VAL A 231 18.36 -3.63 3.79
CA VAL A 231 19.42 -4.17 4.65
C VAL A 231 19.35 -3.39 5.96
N ALA A 232 18.82 -4.00 7.01
CA ALA A 232 18.57 -3.29 8.26
C ALA A 232 18.96 -4.07 9.51
N PHE A 233 19.43 -3.36 10.53
CA PHE A 233 19.76 -3.88 11.86
C PHE A 233 20.82 -4.99 11.86
N ASN A 234 21.76 -4.95 10.91
CA ASN A 234 22.86 -5.89 10.82
C ASN A 234 24.11 -5.39 11.56
N TYR A 235 24.92 -6.34 12.03
CA TYR A 235 26.28 -6.08 12.48
C TYR A 235 27.26 -6.62 11.44
N PHE A 236 28.03 -5.73 10.83
CA PHE A 236 29.05 -6.01 9.83
C PHE A 236 30.43 -5.75 10.44
N GLY A 237 31.13 -6.80 10.85
CA GLY A 237 32.48 -6.70 11.42
C GLY A 237 32.83 -7.88 12.34
N PRO A 238 34.04 -7.89 12.93
CA PRO A 238 35.12 -6.94 12.70
C PRO A 238 35.91 -7.18 11.40
N ASP A 239 35.82 -8.39 10.83
CA ASP A 239 36.70 -8.86 9.74
C ASP A 239 35.99 -8.96 8.37
N CYS A 240 35.03 -8.06 8.10
CA CYS A 240 34.37 -8.01 6.80
C CYS A 240 35.20 -7.19 5.81
N ASP A 241 35.65 -7.78 4.70
CA ASP A 241 36.49 -7.07 3.71
C ASP A 241 35.70 -6.04 2.88
N GLN A 242 34.55 -6.44 2.32
CA GLN A 242 33.72 -5.62 1.43
C GLN A 242 32.32 -6.19 1.18
N ARG A 243 31.50 -5.49 0.37
CA ARG A 243 30.18 -5.91 -0.16
C ARG A 243 29.05 -5.98 0.88
N MET A 244 28.90 -4.92 1.66
CA MET A 244 27.92 -4.84 2.75
C MET A 244 26.88 -3.72 2.57
N PRO A 245 26.07 -3.68 1.49
CA PRO A 245 26.03 -4.60 0.36
C PRO A 245 26.91 -4.13 -0.82
N ARG A 246 27.12 -5.00 -1.82
CA ARG A 246 27.51 -4.59 -3.18
C ARG A 246 26.33 -4.78 -4.11
N VAL A 247 25.75 -3.69 -4.60
CA VAL A 247 24.57 -3.72 -5.47
C VAL A 247 25.00 -3.72 -6.93
N ARG A 248 24.44 -4.59 -7.76
CA ARG A 248 24.66 -4.52 -9.21
C ARG A 248 23.72 -3.50 -9.87
N GLN A 249 22.50 -3.93 -10.14
CA GLN A 249 21.40 -3.09 -10.62
C GLN A 249 20.30 -3.04 -9.56
N GLY A 250 19.47 -1.99 -9.58
CA GLY A 250 18.32 -1.85 -8.68
C GLY A 250 18.55 -0.89 -7.52
N PHE A 251 17.88 -1.13 -6.40
CA PHE A 251 17.83 -0.20 -5.27
C PHE A 251 18.08 -0.92 -3.94
N ALA A 252 18.91 -0.33 -3.08
CA ALA A 252 19.09 -0.80 -1.71
C ALA A 252 18.83 0.31 -0.69
N HIS A 253 17.95 0.06 0.26
CA HIS A 253 17.84 0.84 1.50
C HIS A 253 18.68 0.16 2.57
N VAL A 254 19.76 0.81 2.96
CA VAL A 254 20.71 0.34 3.97
C VAL A 254 20.48 1.18 5.21
N VAL A 255 19.82 0.64 6.23
CA VAL A 255 19.30 1.45 7.35
C VAL A 255 19.56 0.85 8.74
N ASN A 256 20.01 1.67 9.70
CA ASN A 256 20.25 1.25 11.08
C ASN A 256 21.18 0.03 11.24
N ASN A 257 22.20 -0.10 10.40
CA ASN A 257 23.23 -1.13 10.54
C ASN A 257 24.45 -0.58 11.29
N LEU A 258 25.21 -1.48 11.91
CA LEU A 258 26.53 -1.19 12.49
C LEU A 258 27.60 -1.79 11.59
N TYR A 259 28.53 -0.96 11.14
CA TYR A 259 29.74 -1.33 10.42
C TYR A 259 30.94 -1.09 11.32
N GLN A 260 31.69 -2.14 11.61
CA GLN A 260 32.87 -2.09 12.45
C GLN A 260 34.07 -2.63 11.66
N GLY A 261 34.79 -1.72 11.02
CA GLY A 261 35.91 -2.05 10.14
C GLY A 261 35.48 -2.56 8.76
N TRP A 262 36.31 -2.26 7.75
CA TRP A 262 36.25 -2.88 6.42
C TRP A 262 37.63 -2.90 5.77
N GLY A 263 37.91 -3.89 4.94
CA GLY A 263 39.20 -3.99 4.25
C GLY A 263 39.32 -3.08 3.04
N LEU A 264 38.34 -3.14 2.12
CA LEU A 264 38.33 -2.36 0.88
C LEU A 264 37.29 -1.24 0.87
N TYR A 265 36.02 -1.56 1.17
CA TYR A 265 34.90 -0.61 1.26
C TYR A 265 33.74 -1.27 1.98
N ALA A 266 32.80 -0.50 2.54
CA ALA A 266 31.60 -1.07 3.12
C ALA A 266 30.50 -1.28 2.07
N ILE A 267 30.08 -0.21 1.40
CA ILE A 267 28.95 -0.20 0.45
C ILE A 267 29.48 -0.05 -0.98
N GLY A 268 29.10 -0.95 -1.88
CA GLY A 268 29.59 -0.98 -3.25
C GLY A 268 28.48 -0.96 -4.29
N GLY A 269 28.83 -0.55 -5.51
CA GLY A 269 27.95 -0.65 -6.67
C GLY A 269 28.65 -1.13 -7.94
N SER A 270 27.90 -1.69 -8.90
CA SER A 270 28.37 -1.89 -10.28
C SER A 270 27.21 -2.01 -11.27
N MET A 271 27.20 -1.27 -12.39
CA MET A 271 26.07 -1.19 -13.33
C MET A 271 24.92 -0.26 -12.90
N ASN A 272 25.30 0.89 -12.33
CA ASN A 272 24.39 2.01 -12.00
C ASN A 272 23.26 1.68 -10.99
N PRO A 273 23.58 1.15 -9.79
CA PRO A 273 22.58 0.98 -8.74
C PRO A 273 22.27 2.30 -8.02
N SER A 274 21.13 2.32 -7.32
CA SER A 274 20.79 3.34 -6.35
C SER A 274 20.91 2.79 -4.92
N VAL A 275 21.62 3.50 -4.04
CA VAL A 275 21.77 3.11 -2.64
C VAL A 275 21.41 4.27 -1.73
N ARG A 276 20.50 4.03 -0.80
CA ARG A 276 20.17 4.94 0.30
C ARG A 276 20.72 4.39 1.59
N SER A 277 21.75 5.02 2.12
CA SER A 277 22.28 4.79 3.45
C SER A 277 21.59 5.72 4.44
N GLU A 278 20.98 5.18 5.50
CA GLU A 278 20.24 5.96 6.49
C GLU A 278 20.48 5.50 7.93
N ALA A 279 20.82 6.42 8.83
CA ALA A 279 20.94 6.15 10.26
C ALA A 279 21.83 4.96 10.65
N ASN A 280 22.83 4.62 9.82
CA ASN A 280 23.82 3.60 10.13
C ASN A 280 24.95 4.18 10.98
N LEU A 281 25.68 3.32 11.68
CA LEU A 281 26.92 3.65 12.38
C LEU A 281 28.09 3.02 11.63
N PHE A 282 29.01 3.84 11.13
CA PHE A 282 30.23 3.42 10.44
C PHE A 282 31.46 3.74 11.28
N ILE A 283 32.12 2.71 11.79
CA ILE A 283 33.40 2.83 12.50
C ILE A 283 34.50 2.35 11.55
N ALA A 284 35.25 3.28 10.98
CA ALA A 284 36.34 2.94 10.07
C ALA A 284 37.47 2.15 10.79
N PRO A 285 38.23 1.31 10.08
CA PRO A 285 39.36 0.58 10.67
C PRO A 285 40.48 1.55 11.08
N ASP A 286 41.27 1.21 12.11
CA ASP A 286 42.35 2.08 12.62
C ASP A 286 43.39 2.42 11.55
N ALA A 287 43.77 1.42 10.75
CA ALA A 287 44.65 1.58 9.58
C ALA A 287 43.92 1.11 8.31
N GLY A 288 44.14 1.80 7.19
CA GLY A 288 43.56 1.44 5.89
C GLY A 288 42.56 2.48 5.36
N ARG A 289 41.63 2.03 4.52
CA ARG A 289 40.76 2.89 3.73
C ARG A 289 39.56 3.39 4.55
N LYS A 290 39.38 4.70 4.61
CA LYS A 290 38.29 5.36 5.35
C LYS A 290 37.01 5.57 4.52
N GLU A 291 37.11 5.44 3.20
CA GLU A 291 35.97 5.58 2.30
C GLU A 291 35.02 4.39 2.43
N ILE A 292 33.76 4.68 2.74
CA ILE A 292 32.65 3.72 2.85
C ILE A 292 32.25 3.21 1.47
N THR A 293 32.21 4.10 0.48
CA THR A 293 31.62 3.81 -0.82
C THR A 293 32.63 3.32 -1.85
N TRP A 294 32.22 2.41 -2.72
CA TRP A 294 33.01 2.01 -3.88
C TRP A 294 32.19 1.85 -5.14
N LYS A 295 32.79 2.27 -6.27
CA LYS A 295 32.19 2.17 -7.60
C LYS A 295 33.14 1.56 -8.62
N LEU A 296 32.62 0.61 -9.41
CA LEU A 296 33.28 0.11 -10.62
C LEU A 296 33.16 1.15 -11.75
N ARG A 297 34.30 1.66 -12.27
CA ARG A 297 34.30 2.60 -13.42
C ARG A 297 33.78 1.91 -14.69
N GLY A 298 32.63 2.33 -15.20
CA GLY A 298 32.11 1.96 -16.52
C GLY A 298 32.52 2.95 -17.63
N LYS A 299 32.57 2.50 -18.88
CA LYS A 299 32.68 3.39 -20.05
C LYS A 299 31.31 4.04 -20.29
N GLY A 300 31.19 5.33 -19.98
CA GLY A 300 29.96 6.13 -20.16
C GLY A 300 29.56 6.80 -18.84
N GLY A 301 29.60 8.13 -18.83
CA GLY A 301 29.32 8.94 -17.64
C GLY A 301 27.84 9.02 -17.28
N SER A 302 27.30 7.95 -16.67
CA SER A 302 26.01 8.00 -15.97
C SER A 302 26.23 8.25 -14.48
N GLU A 303 25.44 9.16 -13.91
CA GLU A 303 25.44 9.51 -12.48
C GLU A 303 24.87 8.37 -11.64
N TRP A 304 25.71 7.79 -10.76
CA TRP A 304 25.29 6.80 -9.77
C TRP A 304 24.58 7.53 -8.63
N ASN A 305 23.53 6.94 -8.03
CA ASN A 305 22.78 7.59 -6.97
C ASN A 305 23.08 6.96 -5.59
N PHE A 306 24.07 7.49 -4.88
CA PHE A 306 24.47 7.03 -3.55
C PHE A 306 24.20 8.16 -2.56
N GLY A 307 23.19 7.95 -1.71
CA GLY A 307 22.78 8.88 -0.68
C GLY A 307 23.15 8.42 0.72
N SER A 308 23.51 9.36 1.59
CA SER A 308 23.67 9.14 3.03
C SER A 308 22.83 10.15 3.80
N THR A 309 22.07 9.70 4.79
CA THR A 309 21.19 10.55 5.59
C THR A 309 21.23 10.11 7.05
N LYS A 310 21.61 11.01 7.97
CA LYS A 310 21.69 10.73 9.41
C LYS A 310 22.66 9.58 9.79
N ASP A 311 23.56 9.17 8.91
CA ASP A 311 24.61 8.21 9.26
C ASP A 311 25.59 8.82 10.26
N VAL A 312 26.06 8.02 11.21
CA VAL A 312 27.11 8.37 12.17
C VAL A 312 28.42 7.82 11.66
N LEU A 313 29.39 8.70 11.44
CA LEU A 313 30.70 8.37 10.87
C LEU A 313 31.79 8.53 11.95
N GLU A 314 32.43 7.45 12.34
CA GLU A 314 33.46 7.41 13.38
C GLU A 314 34.82 6.96 12.82
N ASN A 315 35.89 7.25 13.57
CA ASN A 315 37.28 6.93 13.23
C ASN A 315 37.72 7.43 11.83
N GLY A 316 37.16 8.56 11.40
CA GLY A 316 37.46 9.20 10.12
C GLY A 316 36.75 8.60 8.91
N ALA A 317 35.71 7.78 9.09
CA ALA A 317 34.89 7.25 8.00
C ALA A 317 34.32 8.37 7.11
N VAL A 318 34.30 8.14 5.79
CA VAL A 318 33.79 9.10 4.79
C VAL A 318 32.79 8.42 3.86
N PHE A 319 31.67 9.09 3.60
CA PHE A 319 30.67 8.67 2.61
C PHE A 319 30.64 9.65 1.44
N THR A 320 31.16 9.26 0.28
CA THR A 320 31.03 10.06 -0.95
C THR A 320 29.64 9.91 -1.56
N GLN A 321 28.82 10.96 -1.47
CA GLN A 321 27.52 11.00 -2.13
C GLN A 321 27.68 11.23 -3.63
N THR A 322 26.80 10.64 -4.44
CA THR A 322 26.81 10.81 -5.90
C THR A 322 25.40 10.88 -6.46
N GLY A 323 25.22 11.63 -7.57
CA GLY A 323 23.94 11.86 -8.22
C GLY A 323 23.10 12.90 -7.48
N ASP A 324 22.01 13.35 -8.10
CA ASP A 324 20.93 13.94 -7.33
C ASP A 324 20.39 12.82 -6.44
N VAL A 325 20.84 12.82 -5.19
CA VAL A 325 20.16 12.13 -4.12
C VAL A 325 18.86 12.90 -3.93
N GLY A 326 17.95 12.74 -4.90
CA GLY A 326 16.53 12.86 -4.67
C GLY A 326 16.29 11.93 -3.50
N LEU A 327 16.26 12.53 -2.31
CA LEU A 327 15.60 12.02 -1.14
C LEU A 327 14.25 11.55 -1.68
N GLU A 328 14.12 10.29 -2.07
CA GLU A 328 12.81 9.75 -2.41
C GLU A 328 12.04 9.91 -1.11
N PRO A 329 11.08 10.85 -1.06
CA PRO A 329 10.39 11.12 0.17
C PRO A 329 9.68 9.83 0.54
N HIS A 330 9.83 9.42 1.80
CA HIS A 330 9.01 8.35 2.33
C HIS A 330 7.61 8.93 2.46
N TYR A 331 6.66 8.31 1.76
CA TYR A 331 5.29 8.78 1.71
C TYR A 331 4.43 7.90 2.59
N ASN A 332 3.39 8.47 3.17
CA ASN A 332 2.43 7.75 3.99
C ASN A 332 1.11 7.51 3.22
N PRO A 333 1.01 6.67 2.17
CA PRO A 333 -0.30 6.43 1.57
C PRO A 333 -1.27 5.73 2.53
N ALA A 334 -2.55 5.94 2.26
CA ALA A 334 -3.64 5.18 2.87
C ALA A 334 -3.90 3.94 2.00
N VAL A 335 -3.40 2.78 2.44
CA VAL A 335 -3.48 1.51 1.72
C VAL A 335 -4.71 0.71 2.17
N ALA A 336 -5.51 0.28 1.22
CA ALA A 336 -6.55 -0.73 1.46
C ALA A 336 -5.96 -2.13 1.23
N TRP A 337 -5.95 -2.95 2.27
CA TRP A 337 -5.44 -4.33 2.22
C TRP A 337 -6.47 -5.35 1.75
N GLY A 338 -7.75 -5.03 1.86
CA GLY A 338 -8.86 -5.86 1.43
C GLY A 338 -10.13 -5.04 1.18
N ALA A 339 -11.11 -5.66 0.53
CA ALA A 339 -12.38 -5.02 0.20
C ALA A 339 -13.16 -4.65 1.46
N GLY A 340 -13.51 -3.37 1.60
CA GLY A 340 -14.24 -2.85 2.76
C GLY A 340 -13.44 -2.77 4.06
N GLU A 341 -12.14 -3.10 4.05
CA GLU A 341 -11.26 -2.97 5.21
C GLU A 341 -10.81 -1.52 5.40
N ALA A 342 -10.68 -1.07 6.65
CA ALA A 342 -10.18 0.27 6.95
C ALA A 342 -8.81 0.52 6.27
N LEU A 343 -8.62 1.72 5.75
CA LEU A 343 -7.35 2.10 5.13
C LEU A 343 -6.29 2.23 6.21
N VAL A 344 -5.11 1.68 5.94
CA VAL A 344 -3.96 1.72 6.85
C VAL A 344 -2.93 2.69 6.28
N MET A 345 -2.49 3.63 7.11
CA MET A 345 -1.36 4.49 6.76
C MET A 345 -0.10 3.63 6.76
N GLU A 346 0.49 3.45 5.59
CA GLU A 346 1.70 2.65 5.39
C GLU A 346 2.80 3.54 4.85
N GLU A 347 4.04 3.23 5.17
CA GLU A 347 5.18 3.89 4.56
C GLU A 347 5.52 3.17 3.24
N VAL A 348 5.34 3.85 2.11
CA VAL A 348 5.54 3.26 0.78
C VAL A 348 6.48 4.12 -0.04
N GLN A 349 7.41 3.45 -0.74
CA GLN A 349 8.24 4.10 -1.74
C GLN A 349 7.45 4.27 -3.05
N VAL A 350 7.30 5.51 -3.50
CA VAL A 350 6.80 5.80 -4.85
C VAL A 350 8.01 5.97 -5.77
N SER A 351 8.16 5.05 -6.72
CA SER A 351 9.23 5.05 -7.73
C SER A 351 9.33 6.40 -8.48
N PRO A 352 10.49 6.74 -9.06
CA PRO A 352 10.59 7.89 -9.94
C PRO A 352 9.78 7.65 -11.24
N PRO A 353 9.33 8.73 -11.90
CA PRO A 353 8.52 8.60 -13.11
C PRO A 353 9.30 7.93 -14.25
N GLN A 354 8.69 6.94 -14.89
CA GLN A 354 9.20 6.30 -16.11
C GLN A 354 8.95 7.18 -17.35
N PRO A 355 9.44 6.82 -18.55
CA PRO A 355 9.14 7.58 -19.75
C PRO A 355 7.64 7.84 -19.92
N MET A 356 7.28 9.07 -20.27
CA MET A 356 5.88 9.57 -20.36
C MET A 356 5.10 9.63 -19.05
N GLU A 357 5.74 9.44 -17.88
CA GLU A 357 5.12 9.61 -16.57
C GLU A 357 5.57 10.91 -15.90
N ILE A 358 4.75 11.41 -14.99
CA ILE A 358 5.09 12.51 -14.09
C ILE A 358 4.82 12.08 -12.65
N ARG A 359 5.64 12.57 -11.72
CA ARG A 359 5.42 12.42 -10.28
C ARG A 359 4.86 13.73 -9.74
N ILE A 360 3.79 13.62 -8.98
CA ILE A 360 3.03 14.77 -8.46
C ILE A 360 3.09 14.72 -6.93
N LYS A 361 3.51 15.82 -6.30
CA LYS A 361 3.25 16.11 -4.89
C LYS A 361 1.77 16.47 -4.75
N VAL A 362 0.97 15.57 -4.21
CA VAL A 362 -0.45 15.79 -3.98
C VAL A 362 -0.61 16.79 -2.85
N VAL A 363 -1.30 17.89 -3.11
CA VAL A 363 -1.61 18.90 -2.07
C VAL A 363 -2.91 18.54 -1.37
N CYS A 364 -3.89 18.10 -2.15
CA CYS A 364 -5.17 17.65 -1.63
C CYS A 364 -5.81 16.63 -2.57
N THR A 365 -6.71 15.84 -2.00
CA THR A 365 -7.55 14.91 -2.75
C THR A 365 -8.97 14.95 -2.22
N SER A 366 -9.95 14.80 -3.10
CA SER A 366 -11.35 14.71 -2.74
C SER A 366 -11.82 13.26 -2.80
N LEU A 367 -12.66 12.87 -1.84
CA LEU A 367 -13.30 11.56 -1.80
C LEU A 367 -14.68 11.62 -2.45
N CYS A 368 -15.03 10.61 -3.26
CA CYS A 368 -16.40 10.47 -3.78
C CYS A 368 -16.95 9.04 -3.69
N ARG A 369 -18.22 8.86 -4.08
CA ARG A 369 -18.91 7.56 -4.04
C ARG A 369 -18.20 6.48 -4.87
N SER A 370 -17.55 6.86 -5.98
CA SER A 370 -16.80 5.93 -6.82
C SER A 370 -15.68 5.23 -6.04
N ASP A 371 -14.96 5.95 -5.17
CA ASP A 371 -13.93 5.36 -4.33
C ASP A 371 -14.53 4.35 -3.35
N ILE A 372 -15.70 4.66 -2.77
CA ILE A 372 -16.39 3.75 -1.85
C ILE A 372 -16.85 2.47 -2.56
N THR A 373 -17.49 2.62 -3.73
CA THR A 373 -17.92 1.48 -4.54
C THR A 373 -16.72 0.59 -4.90
N ALA A 374 -15.61 1.18 -5.33
CA ALA A 374 -14.41 0.44 -5.71
C ALA A 374 -13.78 -0.24 -4.48
N TRP A 375 -13.70 0.45 -3.35
CA TRP A 375 -13.18 -0.06 -2.09
C TRP A 375 -14.00 -1.23 -1.51
N GLN A 376 -15.34 -1.20 -1.65
CA GLN A 376 -16.21 -2.28 -1.18
C GLN A 376 -16.31 -3.46 -2.16
N SER A 377 -15.81 -3.31 -3.39
CA SER A 377 -15.99 -4.32 -4.44
C SER A 377 -15.20 -5.60 -4.16
N GLN A 378 -15.92 -6.72 -4.04
CA GLN A 378 -15.35 -8.07 -3.95
C GLN A 378 -15.17 -8.72 -5.33
N ALA A 379 -15.59 -8.05 -6.41
CA ALA A 379 -15.61 -8.62 -7.76
C ALA A 379 -14.20 -8.91 -8.32
N ASN A 380 -13.14 -8.31 -7.74
CA ASN A 380 -11.77 -8.57 -8.13
C ASN A 380 -10.81 -8.56 -6.94
N ALA A 381 -10.67 -9.70 -6.27
CA ALA A 381 -9.74 -9.85 -5.14
C ALA A 381 -8.27 -9.57 -5.49
N THR A 382 -7.88 -9.66 -6.77
CA THR A 382 -6.51 -9.33 -7.23
C THR A 382 -6.23 -7.82 -7.26
N MET A 383 -7.23 -6.98 -7.01
CA MET A 383 -7.09 -5.53 -6.95
C MET A 383 -6.42 -5.04 -5.66
N PHE A 384 -6.25 -5.89 -4.64
CA PHE A 384 -5.68 -5.51 -3.35
C PHE A 384 -4.29 -6.15 -3.14
N PRO A 385 -3.36 -5.47 -2.41
CA PRO A 385 -3.50 -4.16 -1.79
C PRO A 385 -3.49 -3.00 -2.81
N ARG A 386 -4.22 -1.91 -2.51
CA ARG A 386 -4.35 -0.76 -3.41
C ARG A 386 -4.47 0.57 -2.68
N ILE A 387 -3.91 1.60 -3.32
CA ILE A 387 -4.11 3.01 -2.99
C ILE A 387 -5.24 3.54 -3.88
N PHE A 388 -6.28 4.11 -3.26
CA PHE A 388 -7.43 4.69 -3.97
C PHE A 388 -7.23 6.19 -4.20
N GLY A 389 -8.29 6.88 -4.65
CA GLY A 389 -8.28 8.30 -4.92
C GLY A 389 -8.07 8.62 -6.40
N HIS A 390 -8.90 9.52 -6.89
CA HIS A 390 -8.90 9.95 -8.29
C HIS A 390 -9.27 11.43 -8.51
N GLU A 391 -9.80 12.10 -7.50
CA GLU A 391 -10.03 13.55 -7.50
C GLU A 391 -8.86 14.20 -6.75
N ALA A 392 -7.85 14.75 -7.45
CA ALA A 392 -6.70 15.37 -6.78
C ALA A 392 -6.11 16.54 -7.54
N ALA A 393 -5.50 17.42 -6.76
CA ALA A 393 -4.74 18.57 -7.22
C ALA A 393 -3.38 18.59 -6.52
N GLY A 394 -2.34 18.95 -7.26
CA GLY A 394 -0.98 18.90 -6.76
C GLY A 394 -0.01 19.69 -7.61
N ILE A 395 1.27 19.50 -7.31
CA ILE A 395 2.38 20.18 -7.97
C ILE A 395 3.29 19.10 -8.55
N VAL A 396 3.71 19.26 -9.81
CA VAL A 396 4.67 18.35 -10.45
C VAL A 396 5.99 18.43 -9.69
N GLU A 397 6.46 17.30 -9.17
CA GLU A 397 7.76 17.20 -8.51
C GLU A 397 8.85 16.74 -9.47
N SER A 398 8.55 15.80 -10.39
CA SER A 398 9.51 15.38 -11.40
C SER A 398 8.81 14.82 -12.63
N VAL A 399 9.52 14.81 -13.76
CA VAL A 399 9.02 14.35 -15.05
C VAL A 399 9.93 13.27 -15.62
N GLY A 400 9.32 12.25 -16.22
CA GLY A 400 10.03 11.16 -16.89
C GLY A 400 10.44 11.53 -18.31
N GLN A 401 11.32 10.71 -18.90
CA GLN A 401 11.83 10.92 -20.25
C GLN A 401 10.69 11.05 -21.28
N GLY A 402 10.78 12.04 -22.17
CA GLY A 402 9.81 12.26 -23.25
C GLY A 402 8.59 13.09 -22.86
N VAL A 403 8.42 13.43 -21.58
CA VAL A 403 7.44 14.43 -21.16
C VAL A 403 7.94 15.82 -21.55
N SER A 404 7.14 16.54 -22.33
CA SER A 404 7.45 17.92 -22.77
C SER A 404 6.39 18.94 -22.36
N GLU A 405 5.23 18.49 -21.92
CA GLU A 405 4.08 19.33 -21.56
C GLU A 405 4.08 19.79 -20.08
N PHE A 406 4.91 19.16 -19.26
CA PHE A 406 5.06 19.46 -17.82
C PHE A 406 6.53 19.69 -17.48
N GLU A 407 6.74 20.55 -16.49
CA GLU A 407 8.00 20.81 -15.80
C GLU A 407 7.77 20.80 -14.28
N GLU A 408 8.86 20.65 -13.52
CA GLU A 408 8.80 20.73 -12.06
C GLU A 408 8.23 22.08 -11.59
N GLY A 409 7.33 22.04 -10.60
CA GLY A 409 6.64 23.22 -10.09
C GLY A 409 5.29 23.52 -10.75
N ASP A 410 4.93 22.84 -11.85
CA ASP A 410 3.62 23.01 -12.48
C ASP A 410 2.48 22.58 -11.56
N HIS A 411 1.42 23.39 -11.48
CA HIS A 411 0.18 23.01 -10.80
C HIS A 411 -0.67 22.15 -11.72
N VAL A 412 -1.18 21.04 -11.20
CA VAL A 412 -1.90 20.04 -12.00
C VAL A 412 -3.15 19.48 -11.32
N LEU A 413 -4.14 19.13 -12.14
CA LEU A 413 -5.26 18.26 -11.77
C LEU A 413 -5.01 16.86 -12.32
N THR A 414 -5.28 15.83 -11.51
CA THR A 414 -5.20 14.43 -11.94
C THR A 414 -6.49 13.99 -12.61
N LEU A 415 -6.40 13.14 -13.63
CA LEU A 415 -7.54 12.63 -14.39
C LEU A 415 -7.65 11.11 -14.26
N PHE A 416 -8.85 10.62 -13.98
CA PHE A 416 -9.14 9.19 -14.03
C PHE A 416 -9.41 8.67 -15.45
N THR A 417 -9.54 9.57 -16.43
CA THR A 417 -9.64 9.27 -17.86
C THR A 417 -8.54 10.02 -18.60
N GLY A 418 -7.44 9.34 -18.93
CA GLY A 418 -6.46 9.93 -19.83
C GLY A 418 -6.97 9.95 -21.28
N GLU A 419 -6.54 10.93 -22.06
CA GLU A 419 -7.01 11.13 -23.44
C GLU A 419 -6.55 10.02 -24.42
N CYS A 420 -5.64 9.12 -24.00
CA CYS A 420 -5.12 8.06 -24.86
C CYS A 420 -6.21 7.05 -25.26
N MET A 421 -7.27 6.86 -24.43
CA MET A 421 -8.39 5.88 -24.54
C MET A 421 -8.01 4.43 -24.95
N LYS A 422 -6.71 4.11 -24.99
CA LYS A 422 -6.14 2.87 -25.56
C LYS A 422 -5.07 2.22 -24.67
N CYS A 423 -4.63 2.88 -23.61
CA CYS A 423 -3.53 2.41 -22.75
C CYS A 423 -4.06 1.85 -21.41
N LYS A 424 -3.53 0.68 -21.00
CA LYS A 424 -3.91 0.00 -19.74
C LYS A 424 -3.66 0.86 -18.50
N GLN A 425 -2.75 1.85 -18.59
CA GLN A 425 -2.42 2.80 -17.53
C GLN A 425 -3.48 3.89 -17.28
N CYS A 426 -4.51 4.06 -18.12
CA CYS A 426 -5.50 5.14 -17.97
C CYS A 426 -6.59 4.93 -16.90
N THR A 427 -6.36 4.12 -15.87
CA THR A 427 -7.42 3.71 -14.92
C THR A 427 -7.07 3.81 -13.44
N SER A 428 -5.98 4.48 -13.08
CA SER A 428 -5.67 4.74 -11.67
C SER A 428 -4.84 6.00 -11.48
N VAL A 429 -5.25 6.85 -10.54
CA VAL A 429 -4.49 8.02 -10.09
C VAL A 429 -3.80 7.72 -8.75
N SER A 430 -4.43 6.94 -7.87
CA SER A 430 -3.87 6.56 -6.57
C SER A 430 -3.52 7.78 -5.69
N SER A 431 -4.42 8.77 -5.64
CA SER A 431 -4.16 10.06 -4.96
C SER A 431 -4.33 10.05 -3.44
N PHE A 432 -4.71 8.94 -2.82
CA PHE A 432 -4.67 8.79 -1.36
C PHE A 432 -3.25 8.50 -0.88
N SER A 433 -2.35 9.39 -1.26
CA SER A 433 -0.91 9.37 -1.05
C SER A 433 -0.39 10.78 -1.16
N GLU A 434 0.62 11.13 -0.36
CA GLU A 434 1.30 12.43 -0.44
C GLU A 434 1.88 12.67 -1.83
N TYR A 435 2.28 11.59 -2.51
CA TYR A 435 2.79 11.64 -3.88
C TYR A 435 2.21 10.52 -4.72
N THR A 436 2.04 10.77 -6.01
CA THR A 436 1.62 9.76 -6.97
C THR A 436 2.38 9.89 -8.29
N VAL A 437 2.48 8.78 -9.02
CA VAL A 437 3.00 8.74 -10.38
C VAL A 437 1.86 8.43 -11.33
N VAL A 438 1.69 9.28 -12.32
CA VAL A 438 0.68 9.11 -13.36
C VAL A 438 1.32 9.27 -14.73
N HIS A 439 0.75 8.63 -15.74
CA HIS A 439 1.09 8.95 -17.12
C HIS A 439 0.75 10.42 -17.39
N SER A 440 1.58 11.17 -18.14
CA SER A 440 1.39 12.61 -18.40
C SER A 440 0.03 12.91 -19.04
N GLY A 441 -0.45 11.99 -19.88
CA GLY A 441 -1.81 11.97 -20.43
C GLY A 441 -2.97 11.97 -19.42
N CYS A 442 -2.71 11.70 -18.15
CA CYS A 442 -3.67 11.67 -17.04
C CYS A 442 -3.52 12.86 -16.09
N ALA A 443 -2.87 13.94 -16.53
CA ALA A 443 -2.79 15.19 -15.80
C ALA A 443 -3.14 16.37 -16.72
N VAL A 444 -3.60 17.47 -16.11
CA VAL A 444 -3.88 18.73 -16.78
C VAL A 444 -3.16 19.84 -16.05
N LYS A 445 -2.35 20.62 -16.79
CA LYS A 445 -1.73 21.83 -16.27
C LYS A 445 -2.79 22.90 -16.03
N VAL A 446 -2.76 23.52 -14.85
CA VAL A 446 -3.71 24.56 -14.45
C VAL A 446 -2.94 25.78 -13.92
N SER A 447 -3.66 26.90 -13.80
CA SER A 447 -3.08 28.14 -13.29
C SER A 447 -2.53 27.97 -11.87
N SER A 448 -1.31 28.45 -11.62
CA SER A 448 -0.64 28.32 -10.32
C SER A 448 -1.28 29.17 -9.21
N ILE A 449 -2.08 30.18 -9.58
CA ILE A 449 -2.85 30.99 -8.61
C ILE A 449 -4.14 30.30 -8.15
N ALA A 450 -4.53 29.18 -8.78
CA ALA A 450 -5.76 28.50 -8.42
C ALA A 450 -5.64 27.74 -7.09
N PRO A 451 -6.62 27.88 -6.18
CA PRO A 451 -6.62 27.17 -4.90
C PRO A 451 -6.87 25.68 -5.13
N LEU A 452 -5.81 24.87 -5.01
CA LEU A 452 -5.80 23.44 -5.32
C LEU A 452 -6.87 22.66 -4.54
N GLU A 453 -7.10 23.04 -3.28
CA GLU A 453 -8.11 22.48 -2.37
C GLU A 453 -9.54 22.67 -2.84
N LYS A 454 -9.78 23.59 -3.78
CA LYS A 454 -11.09 23.83 -4.39
C LYS A 454 -11.19 23.12 -5.73
N ILE A 455 -10.21 23.36 -6.59
CA ILE A 455 -10.25 22.91 -7.98
C ILE A 455 -10.07 21.39 -8.12
N CYS A 456 -9.63 20.66 -7.08
CA CYS A 456 -9.54 19.19 -7.13
C CYS A 456 -10.89 18.51 -7.44
N LEU A 457 -12.03 19.16 -7.18
CA LEU A 457 -13.37 18.67 -7.53
C LEU A 457 -13.67 18.73 -9.03
N LEU A 458 -12.93 19.56 -9.80
CA LEU A 458 -13.12 19.72 -11.23
C LEU A 458 -12.62 18.53 -12.04
N SER A 459 -11.86 17.61 -11.46
CA SER A 459 -11.40 16.41 -12.20
C SER A 459 -12.41 15.27 -12.23
N CYS A 460 -13.60 15.44 -11.62
CA CYS A 460 -14.64 14.41 -11.61
C CYS A 460 -16.05 14.99 -11.56
N GLY A 461 -16.72 14.93 -10.41
CA GLY A 461 -18.18 15.05 -10.32
C GLY A 461 -18.74 16.41 -10.75
N VAL A 462 -18.04 17.51 -10.42
CA VAL A 462 -18.52 18.85 -10.77
C VAL A 462 -18.40 19.10 -12.26
N ALA A 463 -17.23 18.82 -12.86
CA ALA A 463 -17.06 18.93 -14.30
C ALA A 463 -18.02 18.01 -15.06
N ALA A 464 -18.25 16.78 -14.56
CA ALA A 464 -19.20 15.86 -15.17
C ALA A 464 -20.62 16.44 -15.26
N GLY A 465 -21.11 17.05 -14.18
CA GLY A 465 -22.44 17.67 -14.17
C GLY A 465 -22.54 18.91 -15.06
N LEU A 466 -21.56 19.82 -14.98
CA LEU A 466 -21.53 21.04 -15.83
C LEU A 466 -21.46 20.68 -17.31
N GLY A 467 -20.59 19.75 -17.69
CA GLY A 467 -20.44 19.31 -19.07
C GLY A 467 -21.68 18.57 -19.59
N ALA A 468 -22.34 17.79 -18.74
CA ALA A 468 -23.60 17.16 -19.11
C ALA A 468 -24.66 18.19 -19.51
N ALA A 469 -24.77 19.29 -18.76
CA ALA A 469 -25.66 20.40 -19.06
C ALA A 469 -25.24 21.18 -20.32
N TRP A 470 -23.95 21.48 -20.48
CA TRP A 470 -23.48 22.42 -21.51
C TRP A 470 -23.11 21.76 -22.83
N LYS A 471 -22.45 20.60 -22.80
CA LYS A 471 -21.91 19.92 -23.99
C LYS A 471 -22.78 18.79 -24.48
N VAL A 472 -23.35 18.00 -23.58
CA VAL A 472 -24.05 16.76 -23.97
C VAL A 472 -25.53 17.01 -24.22
N ALA A 473 -26.18 17.66 -23.25
CA ALA A 473 -27.57 18.08 -23.37
C ALA A 473 -27.71 19.38 -24.15
N ASP A 474 -26.71 20.25 -24.09
CA ASP A 474 -26.73 21.60 -24.65
C ASP A 474 -28.02 22.34 -24.31
N ILE A 475 -28.26 22.48 -23.00
CA ILE A 475 -29.52 23.02 -22.46
C ILE A 475 -29.77 24.40 -23.06
N ALA A 476 -30.93 24.55 -23.71
CA ALA A 476 -31.37 25.81 -24.28
C ALA A 476 -32.00 26.71 -23.20
N ARG A 477 -31.92 28.01 -23.42
CA ARG A 477 -32.60 28.99 -22.57
C ARG A 477 -34.11 28.71 -22.56
N GLY A 478 -34.71 28.73 -21.38
CA GLY A 478 -36.13 28.47 -21.17
C GLY A 478 -36.51 27.00 -21.05
N SER A 479 -35.58 26.05 -21.20
CA SER A 479 -35.86 24.62 -21.02
C SER A 479 -36.29 24.27 -19.59
N THR A 480 -37.12 23.23 -19.47
CA THR A 480 -37.38 22.52 -18.22
C THR A 480 -36.40 21.36 -18.09
N VAL A 481 -35.75 21.23 -16.93
CA VAL A 481 -34.72 20.23 -16.67
C VAL A 481 -35.13 19.40 -15.46
N VAL A 482 -35.05 18.07 -15.58
CA VAL A 482 -35.34 17.14 -14.47
C VAL A 482 -34.06 16.40 -14.11
N ILE A 483 -33.71 16.39 -12.81
CA ILE A 483 -32.45 15.84 -12.30
C ILE A 483 -32.75 14.76 -11.27
N PHE A 484 -32.40 13.52 -11.59
CA PHE A 484 -32.55 12.38 -10.69
C PHE A 484 -31.26 12.18 -9.87
N GLY A 485 -31.36 12.39 -8.55
CA GLY A 485 -30.27 12.30 -7.59
C GLY A 485 -29.57 13.64 -7.35
N LEU A 486 -29.71 14.20 -6.15
CA LEU A 486 -29.19 15.51 -5.75
C LEU A 486 -27.89 15.40 -4.95
N GLY A 487 -26.98 14.53 -5.39
CA GLY A 487 -25.58 14.55 -4.97
C GLY A 487 -24.76 15.58 -5.78
N THR A 488 -23.44 15.63 -5.57
CA THR A 488 -22.54 16.59 -6.26
C THR A 488 -22.75 16.66 -7.78
N VAL A 489 -22.88 15.52 -8.46
CA VAL A 489 -23.08 15.50 -9.93
C VAL A 489 -24.40 16.17 -10.31
N GLY A 490 -25.51 15.78 -9.66
CA GLY A 490 -26.83 16.35 -9.95
C GLY A 490 -26.91 17.84 -9.61
N LEU A 491 -26.31 18.26 -8.51
CA LEU A 491 -26.21 19.67 -8.13
C LEU A 491 -25.36 20.48 -9.13
N ALA A 492 -24.29 19.88 -9.68
CA ALA A 492 -23.52 20.51 -10.77
C ALA A 492 -24.30 20.59 -12.09
N VAL A 493 -25.16 19.60 -12.39
CA VAL A 493 -26.12 19.72 -13.51
C VAL A 493 -27.10 20.86 -13.27
N ALA A 494 -27.62 21.02 -12.05
CA ALA A 494 -28.54 22.11 -11.71
C ALA A 494 -27.89 23.48 -11.91
N GLN A 495 -26.66 23.65 -11.43
CA GLN A 495 -25.87 24.87 -11.64
C GLN A 495 -25.64 25.13 -13.13
N GLY A 496 -25.23 24.10 -13.88
CA GLY A 496 -25.03 24.21 -15.32
C GLY A 496 -26.30 24.61 -16.07
N ALA A 497 -27.45 24.03 -15.71
CA ALA A 497 -28.76 24.35 -16.26
C ALA A 497 -29.20 25.79 -15.94
N LYS A 498 -28.99 26.23 -14.69
CA LYS A 498 -29.26 27.61 -14.25
C LYS A 498 -28.44 28.61 -15.07
N LEU A 499 -27.14 28.34 -15.25
CA LEU A 499 -26.24 29.20 -16.04
C LEU A 499 -26.58 29.21 -17.54
N ARG A 500 -27.21 28.16 -18.06
CA ARG A 500 -27.79 28.12 -19.42
C ARG A 500 -29.14 28.83 -19.53
N GLY A 501 -29.71 29.28 -18.42
CA GLY A 501 -30.99 29.98 -18.37
C GLY A 501 -32.20 29.06 -18.51
N ALA A 502 -32.13 27.82 -18.01
CA ALA A 502 -33.30 26.97 -17.83
C ALA A 502 -34.39 27.70 -17.00
N SER A 503 -35.65 27.57 -17.39
CA SER A 503 -36.78 28.25 -16.73
C SER A 503 -37.24 27.50 -15.49
N GLN A 504 -37.12 26.17 -15.51
CA GLN A 504 -37.55 25.30 -14.43
C GLN A 504 -36.54 24.16 -14.28
N ILE A 505 -36.12 23.90 -13.04
CA ILE A 505 -35.14 22.86 -12.72
C ILE A 505 -35.71 22.02 -11.57
N ILE A 506 -36.23 20.84 -11.90
CA ILE A 506 -36.91 19.94 -11.00
C ILE A 506 -35.90 18.92 -10.46
N GLY A 507 -35.65 18.95 -9.15
CA GLY A 507 -34.81 17.98 -8.47
C GLY A 507 -35.63 16.80 -7.96
N VAL A 508 -35.17 15.58 -8.22
CA VAL A 508 -35.79 14.34 -7.75
C VAL A 508 -34.82 13.59 -6.86
N ASP A 509 -35.15 13.39 -5.58
CA ASP A 509 -34.34 12.60 -4.64
C ASP A 509 -35.24 11.96 -3.58
N THR A 510 -34.87 10.78 -3.10
CA THR A 510 -35.60 10.11 -2.01
C THR A 510 -35.33 10.73 -0.64
N ASN A 511 -34.26 11.53 -0.51
CA ASN A 511 -33.97 12.25 0.73
C ASN A 511 -34.47 13.71 0.63
N PRO A 512 -35.57 14.08 1.31
CA PRO A 512 -36.10 15.43 1.29
C PRO A 512 -35.18 16.48 1.92
N GLU A 513 -34.27 16.09 2.82
CA GLU A 513 -33.31 17.01 3.46
C GLU A 513 -32.37 17.68 2.46
N LYS A 514 -32.18 17.09 1.27
CA LYS A 514 -31.36 17.67 0.21
C LYS A 514 -32.01 18.85 -0.51
N SER A 515 -33.33 19.00 -0.41
CA SER A 515 -34.10 20.00 -1.18
C SER A 515 -33.61 21.43 -0.93
N GLU A 516 -33.45 21.80 0.33
CA GLU A 516 -33.04 23.16 0.71
C GLU A 516 -31.66 23.51 0.17
N LYS A 517 -30.69 22.60 0.36
CA LYS A 517 -29.34 22.79 -0.18
C LYS A 517 -29.34 22.84 -1.71
N ALA A 518 -30.21 22.08 -2.37
CA ALA A 518 -30.27 22.03 -3.82
C ALA A 518 -30.77 23.34 -4.46
N ARG A 519 -31.57 24.15 -3.72
CA ARG A 519 -32.01 25.48 -4.18
C ARG A 519 -30.85 26.42 -4.44
N VAL A 520 -29.77 26.33 -3.64
CA VAL A 520 -28.54 27.13 -3.83
C VAL A 520 -27.97 26.95 -5.24
N PHE A 521 -28.01 25.71 -5.75
CA PHE A 521 -27.49 25.34 -7.07
C PHE A 521 -28.50 25.57 -8.21
N GLY A 522 -29.70 26.08 -7.92
CA GLY A 522 -30.69 26.46 -8.93
C GLY A 522 -31.91 25.56 -9.05
N ILE A 523 -32.06 24.52 -8.21
CA ILE A 523 -33.31 23.75 -8.18
C ILE A 523 -34.49 24.66 -7.84
N THR A 524 -35.52 24.67 -8.69
CA THR A 524 -36.75 25.46 -8.52
C THR A 524 -37.81 24.67 -7.78
N ASP A 525 -37.94 23.39 -8.12
CA ASP A 525 -38.97 22.47 -7.64
C ASP A 525 -38.34 21.17 -7.16
N PHE A 526 -38.93 20.53 -6.16
CA PHE A 526 -38.44 19.27 -5.61
C PHE A 526 -39.54 18.23 -5.58
N ILE A 527 -39.21 17.01 -6.00
CA ILE A 527 -40.10 15.85 -5.98
C ILE A 527 -39.42 14.73 -5.23
N ASN A 528 -40.08 14.22 -4.19
CA ASN A 528 -39.72 12.96 -3.57
C ASN A 528 -40.55 11.84 -4.23
N PRO A 529 -39.93 10.87 -4.92
CA PRO A 529 -40.67 9.82 -5.62
C PRO A 529 -41.48 8.93 -4.68
N ASN A 530 -41.16 8.89 -3.39
CA ASN A 530 -41.92 8.12 -2.39
C ASN A 530 -43.29 8.74 -2.07
N ASP A 531 -43.50 10.01 -2.44
CA ASP A 531 -44.74 10.75 -2.19
C ASP A 531 -45.65 10.78 -3.45
N CYS A 532 -45.36 9.96 -4.46
CA CYS A 532 -46.07 9.90 -5.73
C CYS A 532 -46.72 8.53 -5.95
N ASP A 533 -48.01 8.53 -6.31
CA ASP A 533 -48.75 7.30 -6.66
C ASP A 533 -48.53 6.86 -8.12
N GLU A 534 -48.07 7.77 -8.99
CA GLU A 534 -47.83 7.52 -10.41
C GLU A 534 -46.33 7.57 -10.79
N PRO A 535 -45.89 6.82 -11.83
CA PRO A 535 -44.50 6.86 -12.28
C PRO A 535 -44.09 8.24 -12.81
N ILE A 536 -43.08 8.85 -12.19
CA ILE A 536 -42.52 10.16 -12.57
C ILE A 536 -41.68 10.16 -13.86
N GLN A 537 -41.68 9.07 -14.64
CA GLN A 537 -40.85 8.91 -15.84
C GLN A 537 -41.55 9.35 -17.15
N GLN A 538 -42.78 9.87 -17.07
CA GLN A 538 -43.50 10.35 -18.25
C GLN A 538 -43.03 11.77 -18.64
N GLY A 539 -42.47 11.90 -19.84
CA GLY A 539 -42.04 13.20 -20.41
C GLY A 539 -41.53 13.01 -21.83
N TRP A 540 -41.14 14.07 -22.54
CA TRP A 540 -40.52 14.01 -23.88
C TRP A 540 -39.12 14.65 -23.85
N GLY A 541 -38.29 14.37 -24.87
CA GLY A 541 -36.99 15.02 -25.04
C GLY A 541 -35.78 14.13 -24.79
N LEU A 542 -34.68 14.74 -24.35
CA LEU A 542 -33.37 14.12 -24.21
C LEU A 542 -33.10 13.67 -22.76
N THR A 543 -32.72 12.41 -22.58
CA THR A 543 -32.18 11.86 -21.33
C THR A 543 -30.67 11.67 -21.45
N VAL A 544 -29.91 12.20 -20.48
CA VAL A 544 -28.46 11.99 -20.38
C VAL A 544 -28.15 11.14 -19.14
N THR A 545 -27.54 9.98 -19.34
CA THR A 545 -27.10 9.10 -18.26
C THR A 545 -25.70 9.50 -17.78
N LEU A 546 -25.58 9.74 -16.47
CA LEU A 546 -24.34 10.16 -15.80
C LEU A 546 -23.90 9.19 -14.70
N GLY A 547 -24.86 8.53 -14.05
CA GLY A 547 -24.58 7.61 -12.95
C GLY A 547 -23.89 6.34 -13.45
N VAL A 548 -22.85 5.91 -12.73
CA VAL A 548 -22.18 4.63 -12.98
C VAL A 548 -22.79 3.58 -12.05
N PRO A 549 -23.50 2.57 -12.59
CA PRO A 549 -24.16 1.55 -11.80
C PRO A 549 -23.15 0.54 -11.21
N ASN A 550 -23.42 0.05 -10.00
CA ASN A 550 -22.60 -0.98 -9.34
C ASN A 550 -22.85 -2.40 -9.87
N VAL A 551 -23.88 -2.57 -10.70
CA VAL A 551 -24.26 -3.82 -11.37
C VAL A 551 -24.10 -3.65 -12.88
N LYS A 552 -24.39 -4.69 -13.67
CA LYS A 552 -24.54 -4.58 -15.13
C LYS A 552 -26.02 -4.32 -15.45
N PRO A 553 -26.54 -3.08 -15.37
CA PRO A 553 -27.94 -2.85 -15.67
C PRO A 553 -28.16 -2.96 -17.18
N GLU A 554 -29.31 -3.52 -17.53
CA GLU A 554 -29.87 -3.39 -18.86
C GLU A 554 -30.86 -2.22 -18.84
N ILE A 555 -30.74 -1.32 -19.81
CA ILE A 555 -31.71 -0.23 -20.00
C ILE A 555 -32.76 -0.74 -20.99
N THR A 556 -33.98 -0.98 -20.51
CA THR A 556 -35.11 -1.38 -21.36
C THR A 556 -36.02 -0.19 -21.62
N ALA A 557 -36.39 0.03 -22.87
CA ALA A 557 -37.39 1.01 -23.25
C ALA A 557 -38.25 0.45 -24.39
N HIS A 558 -39.55 0.74 -24.36
CA HIS A 558 -40.44 0.35 -25.46
C HIS A 558 -40.05 1.10 -26.74
N TYR A 559 -40.01 0.43 -27.89
CA TYR A 559 -39.58 1.01 -29.16
C TYR A 559 -40.33 2.30 -29.53
N ALA A 560 -41.63 2.38 -29.24
CA ALA A 560 -42.45 3.56 -29.48
C ALA A 560 -41.96 4.83 -28.76
N THR A 561 -41.23 4.69 -27.65
CA THR A 561 -40.65 5.79 -26.88
C THR A 561 -39.65 6.60 -27.70
N PHE A 562 -38.86 5.94 -28.56
CA PHE A 562 -37.91 6.59 -29.47
C PHE A 562 -38.57 7.11 -30.74
N LEU A 563 -39.55 6.38 -31.28
CA LEU A 563 -40.34 6.86 -32.44
C LEU A 563 -41.07 8.18 -32.16
N THR A 564 -41.43 8.41 -30.89
CA THR A 564 -42.08 9.65 -30.44
C THR A 564 -41.08 10.76 -30.09
N GLY A 565 -39.82 10.65 -30.54
CA GLY A 565 -38.84 11.73 -30.53
C GLY A 565 -37.94 11.82 -29.29
N ARG A 566 -38.00 10.87 -28.36
CA ARG A 566 -37.07 10.84 -27.22
C ARG A 566 -35.69 10.37 -27.63
N THR A 567 -34.68 10.90 -26.97
CA THR A 567 -33.28 10.53 -27.19
C THR A 567 -32.65 10.09 -25.88
N LEU A 568 -31.82 9.05 -25.93
CA LEU A 568 -30.99 8.61 -24.80
C LEU A 568 -29.52 8.79 -25.16
N ARG A 569 -28.75 9.50 -24.33
CA ARG A 569 -27.30 9.68 -24.45
C ARG A 569 -26.62 9.30 -23.14
N GLY A 570 -25.35 8.89 -23.22
CA GLY A 570 -24.48 8.77 -22.06
C GLY A 570 -23.40 9.84 -22.07
N SER A 571 -22.79 10.08 -20.92
CA SER A 571 -21.63 10.97 -20.80
C SER A 571 -20.58 10.42 -19.86
N LEU A 572 -19.32 10.56 -20.26
CA LEU A 572 -18.15 10.38 -19.41
C LEU A 572 -17.53 11.76 -19.18
N LEU A 573 -17.30 12.12 -17.92
CA LEU A 573 -16.78 13.43 -17.51
C LEU A 573 -17.50 14.61 -18.22
N GLY A 574 -18.82 14.53 -18.40
CA GLY A 574 -19.59 15.62 -19.00
C GLY A 574 -19.28 15.90 -20.48
N GLY A 575 -18.59 14.99 -21.18
CA GLY A 575 -18.19 15.19 -22.57
C GLY A 575 -17.03 16.20 -22.74
N TRP A 576 -16.35 16.55 -21.66
CA TRP A 576 -15.14 17.36 -21.72
C TRP A 576 -13.98 16.57 -22.34
N LYS A 577 -13.12 17.27 -23.09
CA LYS A 577 -11.76 16.86 -23.42
C LYS A 577 -10.86 17.40 -22.33
N PRO A 578 -10.38 16.55 -21.40
CA PRO A 578 -9.76 17.02 -20.18
C PRO A 578 -8.65 18.07 -20.36
N LYS A 579 -7.67 17.81 -21.24
CA LYS A 579 -6.51 18.70 -21.39
C LYS A 579 -6.87 20.03 -22.03
N SER A 580 -7.79 20.01 -22.99
CA SER A 580 -8.18 21.22 -23.73
C SER A 580 -9.23 22.05 -22.99
N ASP A 581 -10.14 21.42 -22.24
CA ASP A 581 -11.29 22.10 -21.69
C ASP A 581 -11.22 22.38 -20.18
N LEU A 582 -10.63 21.49 -19.36
CA LEU A 582 -10.64 21.68 -17.90
C LEU A 582 -9.92 22.95 -17.42
N PRO A 583 -8.82 23.41 -18.03
CA PRO A 583 -8.21 24.69 -17.64
C PRO A 583 -9.22 25.85 -17.72
N SER A 584 -10.11 25.83 -18.72
CA SER A 584 -11.14 26.87 -18.84
C SER A 584 -12.16 26.84 -17.70
N LEU A 585 -12.49 25.66 -17.15
CA LEU A 585 -13.33 25.57 -15.96
C LEU A 585 -12.64 26.12 -14.72
N VAL A 586 -11.31 25.95 -14.60
CA VAL A 586 -10.52 26.58 -13.54
C VAL A 586 -10.57 28.10 -13.68
N ASP A 587 -10.40 28.62 -14.90
CA ASP A 587 -10.48 30.06 -15.16
C ASP A 587 -11.88 30.62 -14.86
N MET A 588 -12.95 29.91 -15.22
CA MET A 588 -14.32 30.29 -14.87
C MET A 588 -14.52 30.35 -13.36
N TYR A 589 -13.96 29.39 -12.61
CA TYR A 589 -14.00 29.41 -11.15
C TYR A 589 -13.24 30.63 -10.59
N LEU A 590 -12.06 30.93 -11.12
CA LEU A 590 -11.27 32.11 -10.71
C LEU A 590 -11.98 33.44 -11.01
N ARG A 591 -12.85 33.47 -12.02
CA ARG A 591 -13.72 34.61 -12.35
C ARG A 591 -15.07 34.58 -11.63
N GLU A 592 -15.27 33.64 -10.69
CA GLU A 592 -16.51 33.46 -9.93
C GLU A 592 -17.75 33.17 -10.80
N GLU A 593 -17.55 32.65 -12.02
CA GLU A 593 -18.63 32.30 -12.96
C GLU A 593 -19.28 30.95 -12.60
N ILE A 594 -18.56 30.10 -11.88
CA ILE A 594 -19.05 28.81 -11.37
C ILE A 594 -18.78 28.69 -9.87
N GLN A 595 -19.73 28.08 -9.17
CA GLN A 595 -19.62 27.73 -7.75
C GLN A 595 -18.90 26.38 -7.60
N ILE A 596 -18.00 26.28 -6.62
CA ILE A 596 -17.24 25.08 -6.26
C ILE A 596 -17.24 24.88 -4.75
N ASP A 597 -17.11 25.96 -4.00
CA ASP A 597 -16.96 25.97 -2.55
C ASP A 597 -18.13 25.30 -1.82
N GLU A 598 -19.36 25.51 -2.27
CA GLU A 598 -20.58 24.99 -1.67
C GLU A 598 -20.72 23.46 -1.80
N PHE A 599 -19.97 22.86 -2.73
CA PHE A 599 -19.88 21.40 -2.85
C PHE A 599 -19.01 20.77 -1.77
N ILE A 600 -18.06 21.53 -1.20
CA ILE A 600 -17.15 21.06 -0.15
C ILE A 600 -17.88 21.17 1.19
N THR A 601 -18.33 20.03 1.72
CA THR A 601 -19.01 20.00 3.03
C THR A 601 -18.08 19.69 4.19
N HIS A 602 -16.93 19.08 3.91
CA HIS A 602 -15.95 18.71 4.94
C HIS A 602 -14.53 18.95 4.43
N ASN A 603 -13.68 19.40 5.34
CA ASN A 603 -12.23 19.41 5.18
C ASN A 603 -11.64 18.56 6.30
N LEU A 604 -10.85 17.56 5.95
CA LEU A 604 -10.22 16.64 6.90
C LEU A 604 -8.72 16.53 6.64
N SER A 605 -7.98 16.17 7.67
CA SER A 605 -6.57 15.79 7.51
C SER A 605 -6.45 14.41 6.87
N PHE A 606 -5.28 14.11 6.29
CA PHE A 606 -5.04 12.80 5.68
C PHE A 606 -5.15 11.64 6.68
N GLU A 607 -4.75 11.85 7.94
CA GLU A 607 -4.89 10.87 9.02
C GLU A 607 -6.35 10.50 9.30
N GLU A 608 -7.28 11.40 9.00
CA GLU A 608 -8.73 11.22 9.18
C GLU A 608 -9.42 10.60 7.95
N ILE A 609 -8.68 10.04 6.98
CA ILE A 609 -9.28 9.51 5.74
C ILE A 609 -10.38 8.47 5.97
N ASN A 610 -10.26 7.60 6.97
CA ASN A 610 -11.32 6.64 7.30
C ASN A 610 -12.62 7.32 7.77
N LYS A 611 -12.52 8.45 8.50
CA LYS A 611 -13.68 9.28 8.87
C LYS A 611 -14.34 9.91 7.65
N ALA A 612 -13.56 10.29 6.63
CA ALA A 612 -14.11 10.76 5.35
C ALA A 612 -14.96 9.66 4.67
N PHE A 613 -14.48 8.41 4.69
CA PHE A 613 -15.22 7.25 4.18
C PHE A 613 -16.53 7.03 4.95
N ASP A 614 -16.52 7.17 6.26
CA ASP A 614 -17.73 7.05 7.10
C ASP A 614 -18.76 8.14 6.75
N LEU A 615 -18.35 9.39 6.69
CA LEU A 615 -19.24 10.51 6.30
C LEU A 615 -19.85 10.31 4.90
N MET A 616 -19.07 9.79 3.95
CA MET A 616 -19.54 9.48 2.59
C MET A 616 -20.48 8.28 2.54
N LYS A 617 -20.36 7.30 3.45
CA LYS A 617 -21.29 6.17 3.58
C LYS A 617 -22.61 6.58 4.20
N GLU A 618 -22.55 7.46 5.20
CA GLU A 618 -23.73 7.96 5.92
C GLU A 618 -24.55 8.97 5.10
N GLY A 619 -24.08 9.37 3.92
CA GLY A 619 -24.77 10.36 3.08
C GLY A 619 -24.72 11.79 3.63
N LYS A 620 -23.91 12.03 4.67
CA LYS A 620 -23.73 13.34 5.32
C LYS A 620 -22.76 14.25 4.56
N CYS A 621 -22.18 13.78 3.46
CA CYS A 621 -21.12 14.46 2.73
C CYS A 621 -21.45 14.59 1.23
N LEU A 622 -21.29 15.80 0.67
CA LEU A 622 -21.26 15.98 -0.79
C LEU A 622 -19.84 15.72 -1.32
N ARG A 623 -18.88 16.48 -0.81
CA ARG A 623 -17.45 16.28 -0.99
C ARG A 623 -16.68 16.53 0.29
N CYS A 624 -15.73 15.65 0.55
CA CYS A 624 -14.76 15.77 1.61
C CYS A 624 -13.41 15.99 0.96
N VAL A 625 -12.83 17.17 1.19
CA VAL A 625 -11.46 17.46 0.76
C VAL A 625 -10.52 17.01 1.87
N ILE A 626 -9.55 16.18 1.49
CA ILE A 626 -8.53 15.60 2.35
C ILE A 626 -7.23 16.34 2.04
N HIS A 627 -6.67 16.98 3.06
CA HIS A 627 -5.46 17.77 2.96
C HIS A 627 -4.24 16.91 3.29
N MET A 628 -3.25 16.91 2.39
CA MET A 628 -2.00 16.20 2.63
C MET A 628 -1.14 16.96 3.67
N PRO A 629 -0.31 16.25 4.45
CA PRO A 629 0.71 16.88 5.29
C PRO A 629 1.56 17.85 4.46
N LYS A 630 1.93 18.98 5.07
CA LYS A 630 2.67 20.06 4.38
C LYS A 630 4.13 19.69 4.13
#